data_AF-A0AB36NYA6-F1
#
_entry.id   AF-A0AB36NYA6-F1
#
_cell.length_a   1.000
_cell.length_b   1.000
_cell.length_c   1.000
_cell.angle_alpha   90.00
_cell.angle_beta   90.00
_cell.angle_gamma   90.00
#
_symmetry.space_group_name_H-M   'P 1'
#
loop_
_entity.id
_entity.type
_entity.pdbx_description
1 polymer ?
#
loop_
_entity_poly.entity_id
_entity_poly.type
_entity_poly.pdbx_seq_one_letter_code
_entity_poly.pdbx_strand_id
1 'polypeptide(L)'
;MKSVREIFKNKEYLLEEAEVVKLIDYCEELQDEIVEFKFQKNNNKELAMLDMLREVIKGCNEIEKAQMEHERFGFEVPDYQATISNLKSYIYGRCRDEKIWL
;
A
#
# COMPACT_ATOMS: atom_id res chain seq x y z
N MET A 1 -22.50 3.27 -2.85
CA MET A 1 -23.34 4.23 -3.59
C MET A 1 -24.77 3.72 -3.58
N LYS A 2 -25.77 4.60 -3.63
CA LYS A 2 -27.15 4.17 -3.90
C LYS A 2 -27.23 3.66 -5.33
N SER A 3 -27.99 2.59 -5.58
CA SER A 3 -28.15 2.09 -6.95
C SER A 3 -28.92 3.10 -7.80
N VAL A 4 -28.72 3.07 -9.12
CA VAL A 4 -29.47 3.92 -10.08
C VAL A 4 -30.98 3.79 -9.85
N ARG A 5 -31.47 2.58 -9.59
CA ARG A 5 -32.89 2.31 -9.28
C ARG A 5 -33.35 2.95 -7.97
N GLU A 6 -32.48 3.07 -6.96
CA GLU A 6 -32.79 3.76 -5.71
C GLU A 6 -32.79 5.29 -5.87
N ILE A 7 -31.97 5.82 -6.77
CA ILE A 7 -31.90 7.25 -7.08
C ILE A 7 -33.17 7.70 -7.81
N PHE A 8 -33.64 6.91 -8.77
CA PHE A 8 -34.79 7.22 -9.62
C PHE A 8 -36.11 6.57 -9.17
N LYS A 9 -36.17 5.94 -7.99
CA LYS A 9 -37.33 5.18 -7.48
C LYS A 9 -38.68 5.91 -7.56
N ASN A 10 -38.68 7.24 -7.44
CA ASN A 10 -39.90 8.06 -7.48
C ASN A 10 -40.12 8.76 -8.83
N LYS A 11 -39.20 8.61 -9.78
CA LYS A 11 -39.15 9.29 -11.08
C LYS A 11 -38.51 8.39 -12.15
N GLU A 12 -39.04 7.19 -12.31
CA GLU A 12 -38.48 6.19 -13.24
C GLU A 12 -38.48 6.63 -14.70
N TYR A 13 -39.43 7.50 -15.10
CA TYR A 13 -39.50 8.08 -16.45
C TYR A 13 -38.22 8.82 -16.87
N LEU A 14 -37.43 9.34 -15.91
CA LEU A 14 -36.16 10.00 -16.21
C LEU A 14 -35.10 9.02 -16.71
N LEU A 15 -35.25 7.71 -16.48
CA LEU A 15 -34.31 6.70 -16.97
C LEU A 15 -34.40 6.52 -18.50
N GLU A 16 -35.50 6.97 -19.12
CA GLU A 16 -35.69 6.91 -20.56
C GLU A 16 -35.11 8.15 -21.28
N GLU A 17 -34.79 9.21 -20.53
CA GLU A 17 -34.21 10.43 -21.07
C GLU A 17 -32.79 10.16 -21.56
N ALA A 18 -32.52 10.51 -22.82
CA ALA A 18 -31.24 10.22 -23.47
C ALA A 18 -30.03 10.84 -22.74
N GLU A 19 -30.21 11.97 -22.06
CA GLU A 19 -29.16 12.60 -21.25
C GLU A 19 -28.87 11.81 -19.96
N VAL A 20 -29.91 11.24 -19.34
CA VAL A 20 -29.77 10.45 -18.11
C VAL A 20 -29.13 9.10 -18.42
N VAL A 21 -29.49 8.47 -19.53
CA VAL A 21 -28.82 7.23 -20.01
C VAL A 21 -27.33 7.47 -20.20
N LYS A 22 -26.94 8.53 -20.94
CA LYS A 22 -25.52 8.90 -21.12
C LYS A 22 -24.79 9.16 -19.80
N LEU A 23 -25.47 9.78 -18.84
CA LEU A 23 -24.88 10.07 -17.53
C LEU A 23 -24.66 8.78 -16.72
N ILE A 24 -25.59 7.82 -16.81
CA ILE A 24 -25.47 6.51 -16.17
C ILE A 24 -24.28 5.77 -16.77
N ASP A 25 -24.21 5.67 -18.09
CA ASP A 25 -23.13 5.00 -18.80
C ASP A 25 -21.76 5.57 -18.38
N TYR A 26 -21.62 6.90 -18.40
CA TYR A 26 -20.40 7.57 -17.97
C TYR A 26 -20.04 7.31 -16.49
N CYS A 27 -21.04 7.23 -15.62
CA CYS A 27 -20.81 6.95 -14.20
C CYS A 27 -20.46 5.48 -13.93
N GLU A 28 -20.90 4.56 -14.79
CA GLU A 28 -20.52 3.15 -14.74
C GLU A 28 -19.07 2.97 -15.23
N GLU A 29 -18.71 3.58 -16.37
CA GLU A 29 -17.32 3.61 -16.87
C GLU A 29 -16.34 4.16 -15.82
N LEU A 30 -16.67 5.31 -15.21
CA LEU A 30 -15.86 5.88 -14.13
C LEU A 30 -15.75 4.96 -12.91
N GLN A 31 -16.81 4.22 -12.58
CA GLN A 31 -16.76 3.28 -11.44
C GLN A 31 -15.80 2.13 -11.70
N ASP A 32 -15.84 1.56 -12.91
CA ASP A 32 -14.94 0.48 -13.31
C ASP A 32 -13.49 0.95 -13.31
N GLU A 33 -13.20 2.12 -13.88
CA GLU A 33 -11.86 2.73 -13.84
C GLU A 33 -11.37 2.94 -12.40
N ILE A 34 -12.25 3.40 -11.49
CA ILE A 34 -11.91 3.59 -10.07
C ILE A 34 -11.60 2.25 -9.39
N VAL A 35 -12.34 1.19 -9.70
CA VAL A 35 -12.11 -0.16 -9.15
C VAL A 35 -10.77 -0.70 -9.62
N GLU A 36 -10.49 -0.64 -10.92
CA GLU A 36 -9.20 -1.05 -11.49
C GLU A 36 -8.04 -0.23 -10.89
N PHE A 37 -8.18 1.09 -10.81
CA PHE A 37 -7.18 1.96 -10.21
C PHE A 37 -6.91 1.61 -8.74
N LYS A 38 -7.96 1.33 -7.95
CA LYS A 38 -7.81 0.89 -6.55
C LYS A 38 -7.12 -0.47 -6.47
N PHE A 39 -7.45 -1.40 -7.36
CA PHE A 39 -6.83 -2.72 -7.39
C PHE A 39 -5.33 -2.63 -7.72
N GLN A 40 -4.96 -1.89 -8.77
CA GLN A 40 -3.57 -1.62 -9.14
C GLN A 40 -2.80 -0.95 -7.98
N LYS A 41 -3.42 0.06 -7.34
CA LYS A 41 -2.83 0.75 -6.20
C LYS A 41 -2.62 -0.18 -4.99
N ASN A 42 -3.56 -1.07 -4.70
CA ASN A 42 -3.42 -2.05 -3.61
C ASN A 42 -2.30 -3.05 -3.91
N ASN A 43 -2.22 -3.54 -5.15
CA ASN A 43 -1.17 -4.46 -5.56
C ASN A 43 0.24 -3.83 -5.43
N ASN A 44 0.39 -2.56 -5.83
CA ASN A 44 1.65 -1.83 -5.65
C ASN A 44 2.05 -1.70 -4.18
N LYS A 45 1.09 -1.49 -3.27
CA LYS A 45 1.37 -1.40 -1.83
C LYS A 45 1.81 -2.73 -1.24
N GLU A 46 1.19 -3.83 -1.66
CA GLU A 46 1.57 -5.18 -1.22
C GLU A 46 3.00 -5.53 -1.65
N LEU A 47 3.35 -5.26 -2.91
CA LEU A 47 4.71 -5.43 -3.41
C LEU A 47 5.72 -4.58 -2.64
N ALA A 48 5.41 -3.30 -2.41
CA ALA A 48 6.27 -2.42 -1.65
C ALA A 48 6.48 -2.88 -0.19
N MET A 49 5.44 -3.44 0.44
CA MET A 49 5.53 -4.03 1.78
C MET A 49 6.41 -5.30 1.78
N LEU A 50 6.25 -6.18 0.79
CA LEU A 50 7.07 -7.38 0.65
C LEU A 50 8.55 -7.03 0.50
N ASP A 51 8.88 -6.05 -0.34
CA ASP A 51 10.26 -5.61 -0.53
C ASP A 51 10.84 -4.97 0.74
N MET A 52 10.05 -4.14 1.43
CA MET A 52 10.46 -3.58 2.72
C MET A 52 10.76 -4.69 3.74
N LEU A 53 9.90 -5.70 3.87
CA LEU A 53 10.11 -6.83 4.81
C LEU A 53 11.36 -7.63 4.46
N ARG A 54 11.63 -7.88 3.18
CA ARG A 54 12.85 -8.57 2.72
C ARG A 54 14.11 -7.82 3.14
N GLU A 55 14.14 -6.50 2.95
CA GLU A 55 15.28 -5.67 3.35
C GLU A 55 15.47 -5.64 4.87
N VAL A 56 14.39 -5.59 5.65
CA VAL A 56 14.46 -5.68 7.11
C VAL A 56 15.06 -7.02 7.56
N ILE A 57 14.59 -8.14 7.00
CA ILE A 57 15.11 -9.48 7.31
C ILE A 57 16.59 -9.58 6.97
N LYS A 58 17.01 -9.04 5.81
CA LYS A 58 18.42 -9.01 5.40
C LYS A 58 19.28 -8.24 6.42
N GLY A 59 18.83 -7.06 6.86
CA GLY A 59 19.52 -6.27 7.89
C GLY A 59 19.62 -7.02 9.23
N CYS A 60 18.57 -7.73 9.65
CA CYS A 60 18.62 -8.57 10.85
C CYS A 60 19.68 -9.69 10.72
N ASN A 61 19.71 -10.40 9.59
CA ASN A 61 20.68 -11.47 9.34
C ASN A 61 22.13 -10.96 9.36
N GLU A 62 22.38 -9.75 8.81
CA GLU A 62 23.71 -9.12 8.83
C GLU A 62 24.17 -8.82 10.26
N ILE A 63 23.26 -8.34 11.11
CA ILE A 63 23.55 -8.05 12.52
C ILE A 63 23.75 -9.33 13.33
N GLU A 64 22.93 -10.35 13.12
CA GLU A 64 23.13 -11.67 13.76
C GLU A 64 24.49 -12.26 13.38
N LYS A 65 24.89 -12.13 12.12
CA LYS A 65 26.21 -12.56 11.66
C LYS A 65 27.33 -11.79 12.35
N ALA A 66 27.23 -10.46 12.41
CA ALA A 66 28.22 -9.63 13.09
C ALA A 66 28.32 -9.95 14.59
N GLN A 67 27.21 -10.26 15.24
CA GLN A 67 27.19 -10.70 16.64
C GLN A 67 27.87 -12.07 16.81
N MET A 68 27.58 -13.04 15.94
CA MET A 68 28.27 -14.34 15.95
C MET A 68 29.78 -14.19 15.73
N GLU A 69 30.18 -13.29 14.84
CA GLU A 69 31.59 -12.98 14.57
C GLU A 69 32.26 -12.33 15.78
N HIS A 70 31.57 -11.42 16.48
CA HIS A 70 32.02 -10.88 17.76
C HIS A 70 32.22 -11.99 18.80
N GLU A 71 31.22 -12.85 19.02
CA GLU A 71 31.28 -13.93 20.01
C GLU A 71 32.39 -14.95 19.72
N ARG A 72 32.64 -15.23 18.44
CA ARG A 72 33.57 -16.27 18.02
C ARG A 72 35.01 -15.79 17.89
N PHE A 73 35.22 -14.54 17.48
CA PHE A 73 36.53 -14.03 17.12
C PHE A 73 36.93 -12.75 17.87
N GLY A 74 36.04 -12.18 18.68
CA GLY A 74 36.29 -10.95 19.43
C GLY A 74 36.34 -9.70 18.56
N PHE A 75 35.67 -9.69 17.40
CA PHE A 75 35.51 -8.49 16.57
C PHE A 75 34.72 -7.38 17.29
N GLU A 76 34.58 -6.20 16.71
CA GLU A 76 33.79 -5.13 17.34
C GLU A 76 32.32 -5.54 17.52
N VAL A 77 31.74 -5.16 18.65
CA VAL A 77 30.32 -5.39 18.95
C VAL A 77 29.49 -4.55 17.98
N PRO A 78 28.42 -5.11 17.38
CA PRO A 78 27.48 -4.33 16.59
C PRO A 78 26.89 -3.16 17.39
N ASP A 79 26.81 -1.96 16.80
CA ASP A 79 26.07 -0.85 17.41
C ASP A 79 24.57 -1.07 17.26
N TYR A 80 23.99 -1.79 18.22
CA TYR A 80 22.57 -2.11 18.26
C TYR A 80 21.68 -0.86 18.29
N GLN A 81 22.12 0.19 19.00
CA GLN A 81 21.32 1.40 19.14
C GLN A 81 21.25 2.17 17.83
N ALA A 82 22.39 2.32 17.13
CA ALA A 82 22.41 2.91 15.80
C ALA A 82 21.63 2.04 14.81
N THR A 83 21.78 0.72 14.86
CA THR A 83 21.06 -0.22 13.98
C THR A 83 19.54 -0.09 14.12
N ILE A 84 19.01 -0.07 15.35
CA ILE A 84 17.58 0.08 15.61
C ILE A 84 17.10 1.46 15.13
N SER A 85 17.89 2.50 15.35
CA SER A 85 17.56 3.86 14.89
C SER A 85 17.51 3.94 13.37
N ASN A 86 18.48 3.32 12.69
CA ASN A 86 18.53 3.25 11.22
C ASN A 86 17.36 2.46 10.64
N LEU A 87 17.02 1.32 11.25
CA LEU A 87 15.88 0.50 10.85
C LEU A 87 14.56 1.28 10.97
N LYS A 88 14.35 2.00 12.09
CA LYS A 88 13.17 2.85 12.27
C LYS A 88 13.10 3.92 11.20
N SER A 89 14.20 4.63 10.94
CA SER A 89 14.29 5.66 9.90
C SER A 89 13.99 5.09 8.50
N TYR A 90 14.51 3.90 8.18
CA TYR A 90 14.22 3.21 6.92
C TYR A 90 12.73 2.89 6.77
N ILE A 91 12.12 2.28 7.80
CA ILE A 91 10.70 1.94 7.79
C ILE A 91 9.84 3.20 7.63
N TYR A 92 10.07 4.24 8.41
CA TYR A 92 9.32 5.49 8.28
C TYR A 92 9.51 6.17 6.92
N GLY A 93 10.72 6.13 6.36
CA GLY A 93 11.02 6.64 5.02
C GLY A 93 10.23 5.90 3.94
N ARG A 94 10.33 4.56 3.91
CA ARG A 94 9.59 3.71 2.96
C ARG A 94 8.08 3.89 3.10
N CYS A 95 7.57 3.96 4.33
CA CYS A 95 6.15 4.21 4.56
C CYS A 95 5.68 5.57 4.03
N ARG A 96 6.49 6.62 4.17
CA ARG A 96 6.21 7.93 3.58
C ARG A 96 6.16 7.85 2.05
N ASP A 97 7.16 7.24 1.42
CA ASP A 97 7.28 7.16 -0.04
C ASP A 97 6.10 6.39 -0.67
N GLU A 98 5.71 5.28 -0.02
CA GLU A 98 4.65 4.38 -0.49
C GLU A 98 3.24 4.79 -0.02
N LYS A 99 3.15 5.93 0.70
CA LYS A 99 1.90 6.44 1.30
C LYS A 99 1.20 5.37 2.15
N ILE A 100 2.01 4.66 2.93
CA ILE A 100 1.61 3.74 3.98
C ILE A 100 1.60 4.55 5.27
N TRP A 101 0.43 4.70 5.88
CA TRP A 101 0.28 5.42 7.15
C TRP A 101 0.41 4.40 8.27
N LEU A 102 1.48 4.50 9.06
CA LEU A 102 1.74 3.70 10.27
C LEU A 102 1.09 4.32 11.50
#